data_AF-A0A3D5YX09-F1
#
_entry.id   AF-A0A3D5YX09-F1
#
_cell.length_a   1.000
_cell.length_b   1.000
_cell.length_c   1.000
_cell.angle_alpha   90.00
_cell.angle_beta   90.00
_cell.angle_gamma   90.00
#
_symmetry.space_group_name_H-M   'P 1'
#
loop_
_entity.id
_entity.type
_entity.pdbx_description
1 polymer ?
#
loop_
_entity_poly.entity_id
_entity_poly.type
_entity_poly.pdbx_seq_one_letter_code
_entity_poly.pdbx_strand_id
1 'polypeptide(L)'
;MISVETTSLDEGLRIIGIYYSYFQAMQPEKVEPMMNVLCAYSGGKWTIHLFPRKLHRPRQFFAEGNDQLLISPASVDFGGVFITPRKEDFDRITMDDIEDMFKQVSLNQDTFQELTAKIESDLN
;
A
#
# COMPACT_ATOMS: atom_id res chain seq x y z
N MET A 1 3.67 -3.80 -5.15
CA MET A 1 2.38 -3.39 -5.76
C MET A 1 1.86 -4.57 -6.55
N ILE A 2 0.57 -4.85 -6.48
CA ILE A 2 -0.12 -5.84 -7.33
C ILE A 2 -1.04 -5.04 -8.26
N SER A 3 -0.98 -5.30 -9.56
CA SER A 3 -1.81 -4.61 -10.57
C SER A 3 -2.79 -5.57 -11.20
N VAL A 4 -4.07 -5.18 -11.23
CA VAL A 4 -5.15 -5.90 -11.91
C VAL A 4 -5.70 -5.02 -13.01
N GLU A 5 -5.79 -5.57 -14.20
CA GLU A 5 -6.28 -4.89 -15.39
C GLU A 5 -7.37 -5.75 -16.04
N THR A 6 -8.59 -5.23 -16.14
CA THR A 6 -9.73 -5.99 -16.68
C THR A 6 -10.79 -5.06 -17.27
N THR A 7 -11.55 -5.55 -18.24
CA THR A 7 -12.76 -4.88 -18.74
C THR A 7 -14.02 -5.27 -17.97
N SER A 8 -13.95 -6.27 -17.09
CA SER A 8 -15.06 -6.79 -16.30
C SER A 8 -14.91 -6.41 -14.83
N LEU A 9 -15.90 -5.69 -14.29
CA LEU A 9 -15.92 -5.35 -12.87
C LEU A 9 -15.99 -6.62 -12.00
N ASP A 10 -16.80 -7.60 -12.41
CA ASP A 10 -16.98 -8.86 -11.66
C ASP A 10 -15.68 -9.66 -11.58
N GLU A 11 -14.91 -9.69 -12.67
CA GLU A 11 -13.58 -10.32 -12.66
C GLU A 11 -12.63 -9.57 -11.72
N GLY A 12 -12.61 -8.23 -11.78
CA GLY A 12 -11.81 -7.40 -10.89
C GLY A 12 -12.14 -7.65 -9.41
N LEU A 13 -13.44 -7.69 -9.07
CA LEU A 13 -13.91 -7.99 -7.71
C LEU A 13 -13.54 -9.40 -7.26
N ARG A 14 -13.62 -10.41 -8.15
CA ARG A 14 -13.17 -11.77 -7.84
C ARG A 14 -11.69 -11.81 -7.48
N ILE A 15 -10.83 -11.17 -8.28
CA ILE A 15 -9.38 -11.13 -8.04
C ILE A 15 -9.06 -10.38 -6.73
N ILE A 16 -9.70 -9.23 -6.49
CA ILE A 16 -9.55 -8.50 -5.24
C ILE A 16 -10.01 -9.34 -4.05
N GLY A 17 -11.10 -10.09 -4.18
CA GLY A 17 -11.62 -10.99 -3.14
C GLY A 17 -10.59 -12.06 -2.74
N ILE A 18 -9.97 -12.72 -3.73
CA ILE A 18 -8.89 -13.70 -3.50
C ILE A 18 -7.72 -13.06 -2.75
N TYR A 19 -7.24 -11.92 -3.25
CA TYR A 19 -6.20 -11.14 -2.59
C TYR A 19 -6.56 -10.78 -1.14
N TYR A 20 -7.78 -10.26 -0.93
CA TYR A 20 -8.28 -9.84 0.38
C TYR A 20 -8.26 -11.01 1.36
N SER A 21 -8.77 -12.17 0.95
CA SER A 21 -8.83 -13.36 1.81
C SER A 21 -7.44 -13.82 2.24
N TYR A 22 -6.48 -13.93 1.31
CA TYR A 22 -5.12 -14.34 1.66
C TYR A 22 -4.40 -13.31 2.52
N PHE A 23 -4.57 -12.02 2.23
CA PHE A 23 -3.88 -10.98 2.98
C PHE A 23 -4.48 -10.76 4.37
N GLN A 24 -5.81 -10.87 4.52
CA GLN A 24 -6.49 -10.90 5.82
C GLN A 24 -6.01 -12.06 6.69
N ALA A 25 -5.76 -13.24 6.11
CA ALA A 25 -5.23 -14.39 6.84
C ALA A 25 -3.80 -14.15 7.37
N MET A 26 -3.03 -13.24 6.76
CA MET A 26 -1.72 -12.81 7.26
C MET A 26 -1.80 -11.78 8.38
N GLN A 27 -2.97 -11.18 8.61
CA GLN A 27 -3.24 -10.16 9.63
C GLN A 27 -4.51 -10.49 10.44
N PRO A 28 -4.59 -11.69 11.05
CA PRO A 28 -5.82 -12.20 11.67
C PRO A 28 -6.31 -11.35 12.86
N GLU A 29 -5.44 -10.51 13.42
CA GLU A 29 -5.76 -9.58 14.50
C GLU A 29 -6.51 -8.33 14.02
N LYS A 30 -6.56 -8.06 12.71
CA LYS A 30 -7.25 -6.90 12.14
C LYS A 30 -8.63 -7.28 11.63
N VAL A 31 -9.58 -6.36 11.77
CA VAL A 31 -10.93 -6.48 11.19
C VAL A 31 -10.89 -6.45 9.65
N GLU A 32 -9.92 -5.71 9.09
CA GLU A 32 -9.64 -5.59 7.65
C GLU A 32 -8.11 -5.57 7.47
N PRO A 33 -7.54 -6.21 6.42
CA PRO A 33 -6.11 -6.14 6.21
C PRO A 33 -5.69 -4.72 5.83
N MET A 34 -4.54 -4.30 6.32
CA MET A 34 -4.07 -2.94 6.10
C MET A 34 -3.51 -2.77 4.69
N MET A 35 -4.19 -2.00 3.85
CA MET A 35 -3.81 -1.82 2.45
C MET A 35 -4.17 -0.43 1.93
N ASN A 36 -3.52 -0.04 0.83
CA ASN A 36 -3.99 1.04 -0.02
C ASN A 36 -4.46 0.48 -1.36
N VAL A 37 -5.48 1.10 -1.92
CA VAL A 37 -6.01 0.78 -3.25
C VAL A 37 -6.07 2.06 -4.07
N LEU A 38 -5.56 2.00 -5.30
CA LEU A 38 -5.79 3.00 -6.34
C LEU A 38 -6.55 2.30 -7.47
N CYS A 39 -7.65 2.90 -7.91
CA CYS A 39 -8.48 2.35 -8.98
C CYS A 39 -8.82 3.45 -9.97
N ALA A 40 -8.67 3.15 -11.25
CA ALA A 40 -9.06 4.03 -12.35
C ALA A 40 -9.87 3.25 -13.37
N TYR A 41 -10.83 3.93 -14.00
CA TYR A 41 -11.57 3.44 -15.15
C TYR A 41 -11.34 4.38 -16.33
N SER A 42 -10.73 3.86 -17.39
CA SER A 42 -10.43 4.64 -18.60
C SER A 42 -10.49 3.73 -19.83
N GLY A 43 -11.04 4.24 -20.92
CA GLY A 43 -11.10 3.50 -22.19
C GLY A 43 -11.83 2.15 -22.11
N GLY A 44 -12.83 2.02 -21.25
CA GLY A 44 -13.57 0.76 -21.08
C GLY A 44 -12.89 -0.27 -20.18
N LYS A 45 -11.77 0.09 -19.53
CA LYS A 45 -10.93 -0.82 -18.74
C LYS A 45 -10.71 -0.30 -17.33
N TRP A 46 -10.80 -1.20 -16.36
CA TRP A 46 -10.39 -1.00 -14.97
C TRP A 46 -8.90 -1.27 -14.81
N THR A 47 -8.21 -0.38 -14.10
CA THR A 47 -6.83 -0.57 -13.62
C THR A 47 -6.84 -0.39 -12.11
N ILE A 48 -6.48 -1.43 -11.38
CA ILE A 48 -6.54 -1.49 -9.92
C ILE A 48 -5.16 -1.83 -9.39
N HIS A 49 -4.59 -0.94 -8.58
CA HIS A 49 -3.33 -1.15 -7.88
C HIS A 49 -3.60 -1.40 -6.41
N LEU A 50 -3.12 -2.54 -5.92
CA LEU A 50 -3.18 -2.95 -4.52
C LEU A 50 -1.80 -2.79 -3.90
N PHE A 51 -1.76 -2.13 -2.75
CA PHE A 51 -0.56 -1.89 -1.95
C PHE A 51 -0.76 -2.54 -0.58
N PRO A 52 -0.29 -3.77 -0.38
CA PRO A 52 -0.36 -4.45 0.90
C PRO A 52 0.58 -3.76 1.90
N ARG A 53 0.11 -3.51 3.12
CA ARG A 53 0.87 -2.78 4.14
C ARG A 53 0.97 -3.54 5.46
N LYS A 54 2.10 -3.37 6.14
CA LYS A 54 2.34 -3.95 7.48
C LYS A 54 2.15 -2.95 8.62
N LEU A 55 2.22 -1.64 8.36
CA LEU A 55 2.08 -0.58 9.37
C LEU A 55 1.27 0.61 8.87
N HIS A 56 0.53 1.25 9.79
CA HIS A 56 -0.34 2.39 9.49
C HIS A 56 0.47 3.68 9.33
N ARG A 57 1.46 3.91 10.20
CA ARG A 57 2.32 5.09 10.16
C ARG A 57 3.77 4.68 10.43
N PRO A 58 4.75 5.34 9.80
CA PRO A 58 6.16 5.12 10.09
C PRO A 58 6.53 5.75 11.44
N ARG A 59 7.68 5.37 11.99
CA ARG A 59 8.19 5.84 13.29
C ARG A 59 8.33 7.37 13.34
N GLN A 60 8.71 8.01 12.23
CA GLN A 60 8.88 9.47 12.11
C GLN A 60 7.60 10.24 12.47
N PHE A 61 6.43 9.64 12.20
CA PHE A 61 5.15 10.25 12.54
C PHE A 61 4.98 10.44 14.05
N PHE A 62 5.52 9.51 14.83
CA PHE A 62 5.40 9.48 16.29
C PHE A 62 6.62 10.05 17.02
N ALA A 63 7.70 10.39 16.29
CA ALA A 63 8.86 11.04 16.88
C ALA A 63 8.48 12.41 17.45
N GLU A 64 9.34 12.94 18.32
CA GLU A 64 9.14 14.22 18.99
C GLU A 64 10.22 15.23 18.59
N GLY A 65 9.92 16.53 18.73
CA GLY A 65 10.86 17.60 18.42
C GLY A 65 11.37 17.58 16.98
N ASN A 66 12.68 17.74 16.81
CA ASN A 66 13.34 17.85 15.50
C ASN A 66 13.45 16.53 14.73
N ASP A 67 13.04 15.41 15.32
CA ASP A 67 13.03 14.11 14.64
C ASP A 67 11.63 13.79 14.06
N GLN A 68 10.61 14.57 14.44
CA GLN A 68 9.26 14.40 13.91
C GLN A 68 9.17 14.86 12.46
N LEU A 69 8.51 14.04 11.64
CA LEU A 69 7.94 14.39 10.34
C LEU A 69 6.47 13.95 10.33
N LEU A 70 5.52 14.86 10.12
CA LEU A 70 4.08 14.55 10.15
C LEU A 70 3.61 13.93 8.85
N ILE A 71 4.16 12.78 8.54
CA ILE A 71 4.00 12.12 7.25
C ILE A 71 3.60 10.68 7.50
N SER A 72 2.52 10.27 6.86
CA SER A 72 1.98 8.93 6.94
C SER A 72 1.59 8.51 5.52
N PRO A 73 2.48 7.82 4.79
CA PRO A 73 2.19 7.41 3.41
C PRO A 73 0.86 6.68 3.29
N ALA A 74 0.04 7.09 2.33
CA ALA A 74 -1.25 6.51 1.98
C ALA A 74 -1.39 6.39 0.45
N SER A 75 -2.60 6.15 -0.05
CA SER A 75 -2.82 5.81 -1.48
C SER A 75 -2.21 6.83 -2.44
N VAL A 76 -2.29 8.13 -2.14
CA VAL A 76 -1.77 9.20 -3.01
C VAL A 76 -0.23 9.19 -3.05
N ASP A 77 0.41 8.97 -1.92
CA ASP A 77 1.88 8.87 -1.82
C ASP A 77 2.41 7.64 -2.56
N PHE A 78 1.72 6.50 -2.41
CA PHE A 78 1.99 5.29 -3.20
C PHE A 78 1.72 5.49 -4.70
N GLY A 79 0.88 6.45 -5.07
CA GLY A 79 0.63 6.88 -6.45
C GLY A 79 1.67 7.84 -7.01
N GLY A 80 2.72 8.17 -6.25
CA GLY A 80 3.83 9.02 -6.71
C GLY A 80 3.69 10.51 -6.37
N VAL A 81 2.70 10.90 -5.57
CA VAL A 81 2.54 12.29 -5.09
C VAL A 81 2.74 12.30 -3.58
N PHE A 82 3.94 12.68 -3.14
CA PHE A 82 4.31 12.64 -1.73
C PHE A 82 3.91 13.94 -1.01
N ILE A 83 2.99 13.85 -0.04
CA ILE A 83 2.36 15.03 0.59
C ILE A 83 3.02 15.37 1.92
N THR A 84 3.40 16.63 2.09
CA THR A 84 3.96 17.19 3.33
C THR A 84 3.03 18.28 3.90
N PRO A 85 2.29 18.02 4.99
CA PRO A 85 1.29 18.97 5.50
C PRO A 85 1.89 20.21 6.16
N ARG A 86 3.16 20.16 6.56
CA ARG A 86 3.89 21.29 7.15
C ARG A 86 5.03 21.71 6.24
N LYS A 87 5.26 23.02 6.14
CA LYS A 87 6.41 23.57 5.40
C LYS A 87 7.74 23.06 5.97
N GLU A 88 7.87 22.99 7.29
CA GLU A 88 9.09 22.52 7.95
C GLU A 88 9.44 21.08 7.56
N ASP A 89 8.44 20.20 7.41
CA ASP A 89 8.65 18.82 6.98
C ASP A 89 9.06 18.77 5.51
N PHE A 90 8.43 19.60 4.66
CA PHE A 90 8.80 19.74 3.24
C PHE A 90 10.26 20.18 3.05
N ASP A 91 10.70 21.16 3.84
CA ASP A 91 12.05 21.70 3.74
C ASP A 91 13.10 20.73 4.28
N ARG A 92 12.74 19.87 5.25
CA ARG A 92 13.68 18.98 5.97
C ARG A 92 13.76 17.56 5.42
N ILE A 93 12.68 17.05 4.84
CA ILE A 93 12.61 15.65 4.42
C ILE A 93 13.69 15.30 3.40
N THR A 94 14.30 14.13 3.57
CA THR A 94 15.31 13.60 2.67
C THR A 94 14.81 12.40 1.88
N MET A 95 15.56 12.00 0.85
CA MET A 95 15.31 10.76 0.12
C MET A 95 15.36 9.54 1.05
N ASP A 96 16.31 9.51 1.98
CA ASP A 96 16.48 8.42 2.93
C ASP A 96 15.28 8.31 3.89
N ASP A 97 14.71 9.44 4.31
CA ASP A 97 13.49 9.46 5.11
C ASP A 97 12.32 8.85 4.35
N ILE A 98 12.12 9.24 3.08
CA ILE A 98 11.04 8.72 2.24
C ILE A 98 11.20 7.22 2.05
N GLU A 99 12.42 6.77 1.74
CA GLU A 99 12.70 5.35 1.52
C GLU A 99 12.51 4.52 2.80
N ASP A 100 12.96 5.03 3.95
CA ASP A 100 12.73 4.42 5.26
C ASP A 100 11.24 4.34 5.61
N MET A 101 10.48 5.42 5.39
CA MET A 101 9.02 5.43 5.62
C MET A 101 8.33 4.36 4.77
N PHE A 102 8.63 4.26 3.47
CA PHE A 102 8.04 3.24 2.60
C PHE A 102 8.45 1.82 2.99
N LYS A 103 9.72 1.60 3.38
CA LYS A 103 10.21 0.30 3.89
C LYS A 103 9.49 -0.12 5.17
N GLN A 104 9.15 0.83 6.04
CA GLN A 104 8.42 0.57 7.28
C GLN A 104 6.95 0.22 7.03
N VAL A 105 6.26 0.90 6.11
CA VAL A 105 4.82 0.66 5.89
C VAL A 105 4.54 -0.49 4.92
N SER A 106 5.45 -0.80 3.99
CA SER A 106 5.28 -1.83 2.96
C SER A 106 5.68 -3.22 3.46
N LEU A 107 5.09 -4.28 2.89
CA LEU A 107 5.56 -5.65 3.15
C LEU A 107 7.06 -5.80 2.81
N ASN A 108 7.73 -6.70 3.53
CA ASN A 108 9.07 -7.13 3.11
C ASN A 108 8.96 -8.01 1.85
N GLN A 109 10.09 -8.27 1.21
CA GLN A 109 10.13 -9.03 -0.04
C GLN A 109 9.55 -10.45 0.12
N ASP A 110 9.94 -11.16 1.17
CA ASP A 110 9.54 -12.57 1.37
C ASP A 110 8.04 -12.71 1.60
N THR A 111 7.44 -11.88 2.46
CA THR A 111 5.99 -11.87 2.71
C THR A 111 5.22 -11.42 1.47
N PHE A 112 5.75 -10.48 0.69
CA PHE A 112 5.13 -10.09 -0.58
C PHE A 112 5.13 -11.25 -1.58
N GLN A 113 6.23 -11.98 -1.70
CA GLN A 113 6.34 -13.17 -2.57
C GLN A 113 5.41 -14.29 -2.12
N GLU A 114 5.30 -14.56 -0.82
CA GLU A 114 4.37 -15.55 -0.29
C GLU A 114 2.92 -15.20 -0.63
N LEU A 115 2.54 -13.92 -0.48
CA LEU A 115 1.20 -13.45 -0.80
C LEU A 115 0.88 -13.61 -2.28
N THR A 116 1.78 -13.15 -3.17
CA THR A 116 1.54 -13.24 -4.62
C THR A 116 1.50 -14.68 -5.11
N ALA A 117 2.35 -15.57 -4.58
CA ALA A 117 2.33 -16.99 -4.95
C ALA A 117 1.00 -17.68 -4.61
N LYS A 118 0.40 -17.35 -3.45
CA LYS A 118 -0.94 -17.87 -3.08
C LYS A 118 -2.04 -17.37 -4.01
N ILE A 119 -2.00 -16.08 -4.37
CA ILE A 119 -2.97 -15.47 -5.28
C ILE A 119 -2.84 -16.10 -6.68
N GLU A 120 -1.63 -16.22 -7.21
CA GLU A 120 -1.37 -16.82 -8.51
C GLU A 120 -1.83 -18.28 -8.57
N SER A 121 -1.63 -19.04 -7.48
CA SER A 121 -2.08 -20.44 -7.41
C SER A 121 -3.60 -20.59 -7.43
N ASP A 122 -4.37 -19.61 -6.94
CA ASP A 122 -5.84 -19.67 -6.88
C ASP A 122 -6.50 -19.06 -8.12
N LEU A 123 -5.73 -18.28 -8.90
CA LEU A 123 -6.18 -17.73 -10.18
C LEU A 123 -5.97 -18.69 -11.36
N ASN A 124 -5.04 -19.64 -11.24
CA ASN A 124 -4.74 -20.67 -12.25
C ASN A 124 -5.67 -21.88 -12.12
#